data_AF-A0A353PSG1-F1
#
_entry.id   AF-A0A353PSG1-F1
#
_cell.length_a   1.000
_cell.length_b   1.000
_cell.length_c   1.000
_cell.angle_alpha   90.00
_cell.angle_beta   90.00
_cell.angle_gamma   90.00
#
_symmetry.space_group_name_H-M   'P 1'
#
loop_
_entity.id
_entity.type
_entity.pdbx_description
1 polymer ?
#
loop_
_entity_poly.entity_id
_entity_poly.type
_entity_poly.pdbx_seq_one_letter_code
_entity_poly.pdbx_strand_id
1 'polypeptide(L)'
;MQVTIILHRILEDFFQALRNMRYSIDKEPEFIIFHDDINAIFSEWSAYREYQFERVYLPELKEYVNQAYTQSEFVKTPYARKLMSNFFWQTKHHFLPHLSFELIFMEKPSKDTSHIPFPNRVHFLKKIYKTLVNRVEQNLSVPVKNGNKNDDNYGAQGLYLPYRFDIPNPVSKRVDILLNKKKGKNANNLNLIKYTVCILAVLDWWVNNKESPANKETAKIPYRLSPEDGTPVFYVTERTDLDKVFIQNVKAKLLRKEAQDKAKE
;
A
#
# COMPACT_ATOMS: atom_id res chain seq x y z
N MET A 1 -2.04 11.33 -0.06
CA MET A 1 -3.16 10.46 -0.52
C MET A 1 -2.87 9.65 -1.77
N GLN A 2 -2.46 10.27 -2.88
CA GLN A 2 -2.24 9.54 -4.13
C GLN A 2 -1.33 8.30 -4.00
N VAL A 3 -0.16 8.43 -3.35
CA VAL A 3 0.76 7.30 -3.11
C VAL A 3 0.07 6.17 -2.37
N THR A 4 -0.73 6.48 -1.34
CA THR A 4 -1.50 5.52 -0.56
C THR A 4 -2.46 4.71 -1.46
N ILE A 5 -3.23 5.39 -2.32
CA ILE A 5 -4.20 4.74 -3.21
C ILE A 5 -3.51 3.91 -4.30
N ILE A 6 -2.37 4.37 -4.83
CA ILE A 6 -1.59 3.61 -5.81
C ILE A 6 -1.08 2.30 -5.18
N LEU A 7 -0.44 2.38 -4.02
CA LEU A 7 0.09 1.20 -3.33
C LEU A 7 -1.04 0.26 -2.88
N HIS A 8 -2.16 0.81 -2.42
CA HIS A 8 -3.37 0.03 -2.15
C HIS A 8 -3.82 -0.76 -3.39
N ARG A 9 -3.90 -0.10 -4.56
CA ARG A 9 -4.36 -0.76 -5.80
C ARG A 9 -3.39 -1.84 -6.28
N ILE A 10 -2.09 -1.60 -6.15
CA ILE A 10 -1.08 -2.63 -6.45
C ILE A 10 -1.25 -3.82 -5.50
N LEU A 11 -1.46 -3.60 -4.20
CA LEU A 11 -1.70 -4.71 -3.25
C LEU A 11 -2.98 -5.49 -3.57
N GLU A 12 -4.04 -4.81 -3.98
CA GLU A 12 -5.30 -5.45 -4.39
C GLU A 12 -5.07 -6.44 -5.55
N ASP A 13 -4.21 -6.09 -6.52
CA ASP A 13 -3.82 -6.97 -7.61
C ASP A 13 -3.10 -8.25 -7.09
N PHE A 14 -2.23 -8.13 -6.09
CA PHE A 14 -1.54 -9.27 -5.47
C PHE A 14 -2.50 -10.12 -4.62
N PHE A 15 -3.48 -9.50 -3.96
CA PHE A 15 -4.45 -10.19 -3.12
C PHE A 15 -5.36 -11.14 -3.91
N GLN A 16 -5.58 -10.87 -5.20
CA GLN A 16 -6.31 -11.82 -6.06
C GLN A 16 -5.64 -13.20 -6.13
N ALA A 17 -4.31 -13.26 -6.20
CA ALA A 17 -3.58 -14.53 -6.18
C ALA A 17 -3.39 -15.06 -4.75
N LEU A 18 -3.15 -14.18 -3.78
CA LEU A 18 -2.94 -14.58 -2.38
C LEU A 18 -4.19 -15.16 -1.72
N ARG A 19 -5.40 -14.81 -2.19
CA ARG A 19 -6.68 -15.38 -1.73
C ARG A 19 -6.80 -16.89 -2.01
N ASN A 20 -6.03 -17.42 -2.96
CA ASN A 20 -6.04 -18.84 -3.31
C ASN A 20 -5.22 -19.73 -2.37
N MET A 21 -4.58 -19.13 -1.37
CA MET A 21 -3.83 -19.82 -0.34
C MET A 21 -4.65 -19.93 0.94
N ARG A 22 -4.42 -20.99 1.71
CA ARG A 22 -4.98 -21.15 3.04
C ARG A 22 -3.93 -20.75 4.07
N TYR A 23 -4.35 -19.93 5.02
CA TYR A 23 -3.50 -19.43 6.10
C TYR A 23 -3.96 -20.03 7.43
N SER A 24 -2.99 -20.39 8.25
CA SER A 24 -3.21 -20.78 9.66
C SER A 24 -2.51 -19.83 10.63
N ILE A 25 -1.56 -19.03 10.13
CA ILE A 25 -0.78 -18.07 10.92
C ILE A 25 -1.63 -17.01 11.62
N ASP A 26 -2.73 -16.57 11.02
CA ASP A 26 -3.63 -15.55 11.58
C ASP A 26 -4.37 -16.03 12.85
N LYS A 27 -4.37 -17.34 13.11
CA LYS A 27 -4.96 -17.95 14.32
C LYS A 27 -3.97 -18.11 15.47
N GLU A 28 -2.73 -17.69 15.29
CA GLU A 28 -1.73 -17.82 16.36
C GLU A 28 -1.87 -16.70 17.41
N PRO A 29 -1.51 -16.97 18.69
CA PRO A 29 -1.68 -16.01 19.78
C PRO A 29 -1.04 -14.64 19.51
N GLU A 30 0.06 -14.58 18.77
CA GLU A 30 0.77 -13.33 18.44
C GLU A 30 0.03 -12.43 17.44
N PHE A 31 -1.00 -12.97 16.77
CA PHE A 31 -1.80 -12.28 15.75
C PHE A 31 -3.27 -12.10 16.16
N ILE A 32 -3.80 -12.93 17.05
CA ILE A 32 -5.17 -12.78 17.58
C ILE A 32 -5.39 -11.40 18.23
N ILE A 33 -4.35 -10.81 18.82
CA ILE A 33 -4.33 -9.45 19.40
C ILE A 33 -4.81 -8.37 18.41
N PHE A 34 -4.65 -8.58 17.10
CA PHE A 34 -5.06 -7.59 16.11
C PHE A 34 -6.57 -7.59 15.83
N HIS A 35 -7.33 -8.57 16.34
CA HIS A 35 -8.78 -8.70 16.16
C HIS A 35 -9.23 -8.59 14.69
N ASP A 36 -8.44 -9.14 13.76
CA ASP A 36 -8.69 -9.16 12.32
C ASP A 36 -8.14 -10.48 11.75
N ASP A 37 -8.56 -10.86 10.55
CA ASP A 37 -8.09 -12.08 9.88
C ASP A 37 -7.87 -11.86 8.38
N ILE A 38 -7.04 -12.70 7.76
CA ILE A 38 -6.59 -12.46 6.38
C ILE A 38 -7.76 -12.52 5.38
N ASN A 39 -8.76 -13.37 5.63
CA ASN A 39 -9.88 -13.55 4.71
C ASN A 39 -10.85 -12.37 4.77
N ALA A 40 -11.13 -11.85 5.98
CA ALA A 40 -11.88 -10.62 6.16
C ALA A 40 -11.20 -9.45 5.44
N ILE A 41 -9.88 -9.31 5.60
CA ILE A 41 -9.11 -8.27 4.91
C ILE A 41 -9.25 -8.40 3.40
N PHE A 42 -9.07 -9.59 2.82
CA PHE A 42 -9.23 -9.75 1.38
C PHE A 42 -10.63 -9.42 0.88
N SER A 43 -11.66 -9.66 1.69
CA SER A 43 -13.06 -9.42 1.31
C SER A 43 -13.42 -7.94 1.35
N GLU A 44 -12.84 -7.21 2.29
CA GLU A 44 -13.15 -5.80 2.56
C GLU A 44 -12.12 -4.82 2.01
N TRP A 45 -10.97 -5.30 1.51
CA TRP A 45 -9.87 -4.43 1.05
C TRP A 45 -10.33 -3.44 -0.02
N SER A 46 -11.18 -3.85 -0.94
CA SER A 46 -11.71 -2.97 -1.99
C SER A 46 -12.58 -1.85 -1.45
N ALA A 47 -13.19 -2.00 -0.26
CA ALA A 47 -14.06 -0.99 0.33
C ALA A 47 -13.32 0.32 0.65
N TYR A 48 -12.04 0.28 1.02
CA TYR A 48 -11.25 1.50 1.22
C TYR A 48 -11.11 2.32 -0.06
N ARG A 49 -11.02 1.66 -1.22
CA ARG A 49 -10.99 2.32 -2.53
C ARG A 49 -12.39 2.70 -2.99
N GLU A 50 -13.31 1.75 -3.07
CA GLU A 50 -14.61 1.93 -3.72
C GLU A 50 -15.57 2.79 -2.89
N TYR A 51 -15.57 2.61 -1.57
CA TYR A 51 -16.45 3.36 -0.68
C TYR A 51 -15.75 4.60 -0.14
N GLN A 52 -14.67 4.43 0.62
CA GLN A 52 -14.04 5.56 1.33
C GLN A 52 -13.38 6.56 0.35
N PHE A 53 -12.71 6.07 -0.70
CA PHE A 53 -12.05 6.96 -1.65
C PHE A 53 -12.94 7.40 -2.82
N GLU A 54 -13.53 6.48 -3.59
CA GLU A 54 -14.24 6.79 -4.83
C GLU A 54 -15.62 7.40 -4.61
N ARG A 55 -16.38 6.98 -3.59
CA ARG A 55 -17.73 7.49 -3.31
C ARG A 55 -17.74 8.69 -2.37
N VAL A 56 -16.91 8.69 -1.32
CA VAL A 56 -16.91 9.76 -0.32
C VAL A 56 -15.92 10.86 -0.69
N TYR A 57 -14.63 10.52 -0.79
CA TYR A 57 -13.56 11.51 -0.93
C TYR A 57 -13.47 12.17 -2.32
N LEU A 58 -13.54 11.36 -3.39
CA LEU A 58 -13.21 11.80 -4.75
C LEU A 58 -14.22 12.79 -5.37
N PRO A 59 -15.55 12.64 -5.19
CA PRO A 59 -16.52 13.58 -5.77
C PRO A 59 -16.37 14.99 -5.19
N GLU A 60 -16.26 15.08 -3.86
CA GLU A 60 -16.02 16.34 -3.16
C GLU A 60 -14.70 16.98 -3.64
N LEU A 61 -13.63 16.19 -3.75
CA LEU A 61 -12.33 16.71 -4.21
C LEU A 61 -12.42 17.24 -5.65
N LYS A 62 -13.09 16.53 -6.56
CA LYS A 62 -13.26 16.97 -7.95
C LYS A 62 -13.98 18.31 -8.02
N GLU A 63 -15.07 18.45 -7.27
CA GLU A 63 -15.84 19.69 -7.24
C GLU A 63 -15.01 20.84 -6.67
N TYR A 64 -14.31 20.59 -5.56
CA TYR A 64 -13.41 21.59 -4.95
C TYR A 64 -12.35 22.08 -5.93
N VAL A 65 -11.67 21.14 -6.60
CA VAL A 65 -10.58 21.48 -7.53
C VAL A 65 -11.11 22.21 -8.76
N ASN A 66 -12.29 21.81 -9.28
CA ASN A 66 -12.92 22.50 -10.40
C ASN A 66 -13.31 23.94 -10.04
N GLN A 67 -13.86 24.16 -8.85
CA GLN A 67 -14.19 25.52 -8.38
C GLN A 67 -12.92 26.34 -8.13
N ALA A 68 -11.88 25.75 -7.54
CA ALA A 68 -10.59 26.42 -7.34
C ALA A 68 -9.90 26.78 -8.67
N TYR A 69 -10.09 25.97 -9.71
CA TYR A 69 -9.56 26.24 -11.05
C TYR A 69 -10.34 27.35 -11.78
N THR A 70 -11.67 27.37 -11.63
CA THR A 70 -12.55 28.30 -12.39
C THR A 70 -12.79 29.64 -11.69
N GLN A 71 -12.64 29.72 -10.38
CA GLN A 71 -12.95 30.89 -9.57
C GLN A 71 -11.77 31.26 -8.66
N SER A 72 -11.05 32.34 -8.97
CA SER A 72 -9.84 32.75 -8.24
C SER A 72 -10.06 33.04 -6.76
N GLU A 73 -11.24 33.53 -6.37
CA GLU A 73 -11.56 33.89 -4.98
C GLU A 73 -12.21 32.73 -4.19
N PHE A 74 -12.55 31.62 -4.84
CA PHE A 74 -13.25 30.50 -4.21
C PHE A 74 -12.51 29.98 -2.98
N VAL A 75 -11.19 29.78 -3.07
CA VAL A 75 -10.35 29.22 -2.01
C VAL A 75 -10.37 30.08 -0.73
N LYS A 76 -10.65 31.39 -0.86
CA LYS A 76 -10.74 32.31 0.28
C LYS A 76 -12.08 32.25 1.01
N THR A 77 -13.11 31.67 0.39
CA THR A 77 -14.46 31.60 0.97
C THR A 77 -14.50 30.72 2.22
N PRO A 78 -15.40 31.01 3.19
CA PRO A 78 -15.60 30.14 4.36
C PRO A 78 -15.99 28.70 3.98
N TYR A 79 -16.78 28.56 2.91
CA TYR A 79 -17.21 27.26 2.39
C TYR A 79 -16.02 26.42 1.91
N ALA A 80 -15.13 26.98 1.08
CA ALA A 80 -13.94 26.29 0.61
C ALA A 80 -13.01 25.89 1.79
N ARG A 81 -12.85 26.76 2.79
CA ARG A 81 -12.05 26.46 3.98
C ARG A 81 -12.63 25.32 4.82
N LYS A 82 -13.96 25.24 4.91
CA LYS A 82 -14.67 24.12 5.56
C LYS A 82 -14.43 22.81 4.80
N LEU A 83 -14.63 22.79 3.47
CA LEU A 83 -14.35 21.62 2.64
C LEU A 83 -12.90 21.14 2.76
N MET A 84 -11.95 22.07 2.70
CA MET A 84 -10.52 21.79 2.89
C MET A 84 -10.23 21.07 4.21
N SER A 85 -10.79 21.58 5.31
CA SER A 85 -10.64 20.99 6.65
C SER A 85 -11.23 19.58 6.69
N ASN A 86 -12.40 19.38 6.05
CA ASN A 86 -13.04 18.07 5.95
C ASN A 86 -12.18 17.06 5.18
N PHE A 87 -11.56 17.44 4.05
CA PHE A 87 -10.67 16.55 3.29
C PHE A 87 -9.49 16.06 4.13
N PHE A 88 -8.87 16.95 4.90
CA PHE A 88 -7.75 16.57 5.75
C PHE A 88 -8.19 15.69 6.91
N TRP A 89 -9.36 15.93 7.50
CA TRP A 89 -9.93 15.04 8.50
C TRP A 89 -10.23 13.66 7.94
N GLN A 90 -10.91 13.55 6.80
CA GLN A 90 -11.20 12.28 6.12
C GLN A 90 -9.90 11.54 5.80
N THR A 91 -8.92 12.24 5.21
CA THR A 91 -7.58 11.69 4.93
C THR A 91 -6.93 11.15 6.20
N LYS A 92 -6.95 11.94 7.27
CA LYS A 92 -6.33 11.57 8.54
C LYS A 92 -6.99 10.36 9.20
N HIS A 93 -8.32 10.34 9.21
CA HIS A 93 -9.08 9.30 9.89
C HIS A 93 -9.06 7.96 9.15
N HIS A 94 -9.09 7.97 7.83
CA HIS A 94 -9.21 6.74 7.05
C HIS A 94 -7.89 6.20 6.52
N PHE A 95 -6.89 7.06 6.28
CA PHE A 95 -5.68 6.66 5.55
C PHE A 95 -4.36 7.05 6.22
N LEU A 96 -4.24 8.26 6.76
CA LEU A 96 -2.98 8.84 7.23
C LEU A 96 -3.10 9.37 8.68
N PRO A 97 -3.06 8.51 9.71
CA PRO A 97 -3.36 8.87 11.09
C PRO A 97 -2.43 9.95 11.67
N HIS A 98 -1.22 10.08 11.13
CA HIS A 98 -0.21 11.05 11.55
C HIS A 98 -0.21 12.33 10.72
N LEU A 99 -1.16 12.51 9.80
CA LEU A 99 -1.25 13.73 8.99
C LEU A 99 -1.40 14.96 9.90
N SER A 100 -0.56 15.96 9.68
CA SER A 100 -0.66 17.27 10.31
C SER A 100 -1.21 18.28 9.29
N PHE A 101 -2.12 19.15 9.72
CA PHE A 101 -2.70 20.20 8.89
C PHE A 101 -3.19 21.33 9.79
N GLU A 102 -3.26 22.54 9.24
CA GLU A 102 -3.81 23.69 9.94
C GLU A 102 -5.34 23.61 9.95
N LEU A 103 -5.94 23.71 11.13
CA LEU A 103 -7.39 23.69 11.31
C LEU A 103 -7.95 25.07 10.97
N ILE A 104 -8.51 25.19 9.77
CA ILE A 104 -9.14 26.43 9.32
C ILE A 104 -10.62 26.48 9.76
N PHE A 105 -11.21 25.32 10.05
CA PHE A 105 -12.59 25.18 10.53
C PHE A 105 -12.69 24.10 11.62
N MET A 106 -13.45 24.36 12.69
CA MET A 106 -13.44 23.54 13.92
C MET A 106 -14.37 22.31 13.91
N GLU A 107 -15.24 22.16 12.92
CA GLU A 107 -16.15 21.02 12.88
C GLU A 107 -15.39 19.75 12.50
N LYS A 108 -15.16 18.89 13.49
CA LYS A 108 -14.57 17.57 13.26
C LYS A 108 -15.66 16.63 12.74
N PRO A 109 -15.53 16.04 11.54
CA PRO A 109 -16.50 15.09 11.05
C PRO A 109 -16.61 13.88 11.98
N SER A 110 -17.81 13.28 12.04
CA SER A 110 -18.03 12.06 12.80
C SER A 110 -17.09 10.96 12.29
N LYS A 111 -16.47 10.23 13.22
CA LYS A 111 -15.58 9.13 12.86
C LYS A 111 -16.45 7.95 12.41
N ASP A 112 -16.45 7.67 11.11
CA ASP A 112 -17.00 6.41 10.61
C ASP A 112 -16.17 5.25 11.19
N THR A 113 -16.85 4.37 11.94
CA THR A 113 -16.28 3.18 12.59
C THR A 113 -16.71 1.89 11.91
N SER A 114 -17.42 1.97 10.77
CA SER A 114 -17.94 0.82 10.03
C SER A 114 -16.84 -0.09 9.48
N HIS A 115 -15.61 0.42 9.35
CA HIS A 115 -14.47 -0.32 8.83
C HIS A 115 -13.29 -0.25 9.80
N ILE A 116 -12.55 -1.36 9.92
CA ILE A 116 -11.25 -1.35 10.61
C ILE A 116 -10.33 -0.31 9.93
N PRO A 117 -9.58 0.51 10.68
CA PRO A 117 -8.70 1.51 10.06
C PRO A 117 -7.68 0.88 9.10
N PHE A 118 -7.59 1.41 7.88
CA PHE A 118 -6.64 0.97 6.86
C PHE A 118 -5.19 0.82 7.37
N PRO A 119 -4.63 1.77 8.16
CA PRO A 119 -3.25 1.65 8.65
C PRO A 119 -3.02 0.43 9.55
N ASN A 120 -4.04 0.01 10.31
CA ASN A 120 -3.97 -1.17 11.17
C ASN A 120 -3.87 -2.45 10.33
N ARG A 121 -4.69 -2.56 9.28
CA ARG A 121 -4.66 -3.71 8.35
C ARG A 121 -3.34 -3.83 7.61
N VAL A 122 -2.80 -2.70 7.15
CA VAL A 122 -1.47 -2.65 6.52
C VAL A 122 -0.40 -3.17 7.48
N HIS A 123 -0.42 -2.71 8.74
CA HIS A 123 0.53 -3.14 9.76
C HIS A 123 0.42 -4.64 10.06
N PHE A 124 -0.81 -5.13 10.26
CA PHE A 124 -1.10 -6.52 10.53
C PHE A 124 -0.60 -7.44 9.41
N LEU A 125 -0.99 -7.17 8.16
CA LEU A 125 -0.54 -7.95 7.01
C LEU A 125 0.98 -7.95 6.85
N LYS A 126 1.61 -6.79 7.05
CA LYS A 126 3.08 -6.69 7.02
C LYS A 126 3.70 -7.61 8.07
N LYS A 127 3.18 -7.60 9.30
CA LYS A 127 3.70 -8.42 10.41
C LYS A 127 3.55 -9.90 10.08
N ILE A 128 2.34 -10.34 9.68
CA ILE A 128 2.05 -11.73 9.31
C ILE A 128 2.98 -12.22 8.20
N TYR A 129 3.01 -11.53 7.06
CA TYR A 129 3.76 -12.03 5.92
C TYR A 129 5.27 -11.96 6.14
N LYS A 130 5.74 -10.98 6.92
CA LYS A 130 7.15 -10.93 7.33
C LYS A 130 7.51 -12.10 8.25
N THR A 131 6.66 -12.44 9.23
CA THR A 131 6.87 -13.61 10.09
C THR A 131 6.91 -14.89 9.26
N LEU A 132 5.97 -15.07 8.33
CA LEU A 132 5.94 -16.22 7.43
C LEU A 132 7.23 -16.34 6.61
N VAL A 133 7.67 -15.25 5.98
CA VAL A 133 8.93 -15.23 5.22
C VAL A 133 10.13 -15.57 6.10
N ASN A 134 10.21 -14.98 7.31
CA ASN A 134 11.30 -15.25 8.24
C ASN A 134 11.35 -16.72 8.67
N ARG A 135 10.20 -17.36 8.94
CA ARG A 135 10.14 -18.78 9.29
C ARG A 135 10.68 -19.66 8.17
N VAL A 136 10.32 -19.34 6.93
CA VAL A 136 10.85 -20.05 5.76
C VAL A 136 12.36 -19.87 5.66
N GLU A 137 12.85 -18.64 5.81
CA GLU A 137 14.29 -18.33 5.69
C GLU A 137 15.13 -18.98 6.78
N GLN A 138 14.61 -19.12 8.01
CA GLN A 138 15.28 -19.81 9.11
C GLN A 138 15.38 -21.33 8.89
N ASN A 139 14.53 -21.91 8.06
CA ASN A 139 14.45 -23.36 7.80
C ASN A 139 14.96 -23.76 6.40
N LEU A 140 15.66 -22.85 5.70
CA LEU A 140 16.25 -23.08 4.36
C LEU A 140 17.24 -24.26 4.28
N SER A 141 17.72 -24.74 5.43
CA SER A 141 18.65 -25.88 5.52
C SER A 141 18.03 -27.22 5.11
N VAL A 142 16.71 -27.30 4.99
CA VAL A 142 16.00 -28.53 4.57
C VAL A 142 15.73 -28.47 3.07
N PRO A 143 16.25 -29.40 2.25
CA PRO A 143 15.94 -29.44 0.82
C PRO A 143 14.44 -29.69 0.64
N VAL A 144 13.74 -28.65 0.20
CA VAL A 144 12.30 -28.67 -0.01
C VAL A 144 12.01 -29.57 -1.22
N LYS A 145 11.63 -30.81 -0.95
CA LYS A 145 11.07 -31.71 -1.97
C LYS A 145 9.76 -31.10 -2.46
N ASN A 146 9.56 -31.07 -3.78
CA ASN A 146 8.35 -30.65 -4.52
C ASN A 146 7.17 -30.26 -3.62
N GLY A 147 6.86 -28.96 -3.55
CA GLY A 147 5.91 -28.39 -2.61
C GLY A 147 4.61 -29.22 -2.49
N ASN A 148 4.28 -29.65 -1.28
CA ASN A 148 3.01 -30.31 -1.00
C ASN A 148 1.93 -29.24 -0.80
N LYS A 149 0.77 -29.40 -1.43
CA LYS A 149 -0.37 -28.46 -1.30
C LYS A 149 -0.88 -28.38 0.15
N ASN A 150 -0.73 -29.45 0.92
CA ASN A 150 -1.19 -29.52 2.30
C ASN A 150 -0.08 -29.21 3.32
N ASP A 151 1.14 -28.90 2.86
CA ASP A 151 2.21 -28.48 3.75
C ASP A 151 1.92 -27.07 4.28
N ASP A 152 1.69 -26.98 5.59
CA ASP A 152 1.37 -25.77 6.35
C ASP A 152 2.42 -25.46 7.43
N ASN A 153 3.63 -26.02 7.31
CA ASN A 153 4.68 -25.94 8.34
C ASN A 153 5.09 -24.51 8.71
N TYR A 154 4.80 -23.53 7.86
CA TYR A 154 5.20 -22.13 8.03
C TYR A 154 4.01 -21.18 8.28
N GLY A 155 2.80 -21.73 8.48
CA GLY A 155 1.58 -20.96 8.73
C GLY A 155 0.80 -20.54 7.47
N ALA A 156 1.19 -21.06 6.30
CA ALA A 156 0.38 -21.04 5.10
C ALA A 156 0.68 -22.24 4.20
N GLN A 157 -0.36 -22.67 3.46
CA GLN A 157 -0.31 -23.84 2.61
C GLN A 157 0.34 -23.61 1.25
N GLY A 158 1.17 -24.57 0.82
CA GLY A 158 1.63 -24.64 -0.57
C GLY A 158 2.56 -23.51 -0.99
N LEU A 159 3.43 -23.02 -0.10
CA LEU A 159 4.34 -21.89 -0.35
C LEU A 159 5.29 -22.08 -1.54
N TYR A 160 5.70 -23.32 -1.81
CA TYR A 160 6.60 -23.65 -2.91
C TYR A 160 5.86 -24.00 -4.21
N LEU A 161 4.53 -24.06 -4.18
CA LEU A 161 3.73 -24.28 -5.38
C LEU A 161 3.65 -23.00 -6.22
N PRO A 162 3.44 -23.14 -7.55
CA PRO A 162 3.16 -22.01 -8.40
C PRO A 162 1.91 -21.26 -7.95
N TYR A 163 2.00 -19.93 -7.87
CA TYR A 163 0.82 -19.12 -7.60
C TYR A 163 -0.17 -19.19 -8.76
N ARG A 164 -1.46 -19.08 -8.45
CA ARG A 164 -2.55 -19.23 -9.42
C ARG A 164 -3.55 -18.09 -9.29
N PHE A 165 -4.10 -17.69 -10.42
CA PHE A 165 -5.27 -16.84 -10.51
C PHE A 165 -6.43 -17.71 -10.97
N ASP A 166 -7.62 -17.52 -10.40
CA ASP A 166 -8.79 -18.31 -10.76
C ASP A 166 -9.17 -18.11 -12.23
N ILE A 167 -9.03 -16.86 -12.70
CA ILE A 167 -9.30 -16.46 -14.08
C ILE A 167 -8.11 -15.63 -14.58
N PRO A 168 -7.43 -16.04 -15.67
CA PRO A 168 -6.42 -15.20 -16.30
C PRO A 168 -7.03 -13.87 -16.74
N ASN A 169 -6.53 -12.78 -16.18
CA ASN A 169 -7.06 -11.43 -16.39
C ASN A 169 -5.88 -10.45 -16.58
N PRO A 170 -6.12 -9.18 -16.91
CA PRO A 170 -5.03 -8.21 -17.05
C PRO A 170 -4.16 -8.09 -15.79
N VAL A 171 -4.72 -8.32 -14.60
CA VAL A 171 -4.00 -8.34 -13.31
C VAL A 171 -2.98 -9.48 -13.28
N SER A 172 -3.41 -10.70 -13.64
CA SER A 172 -2.55 -11.88 -13.66
C SER A 172 -1.38 -11.70 -14.61
N LYS A 173 -1.60 -11.06 -15.77
CA LYS A 173 -0.51 -10.72 -16.71
C LYS A 173 0.49 -9.74 -16.11
N ARG A 174 0.04 -8.69 -15.39
CA ARG A 174 0.92 -7.72 -14.72
C ARG A 174 1.77 -8.39 -13.63
N VAL A 175 1.16 -9.21 -12.79
CA VAL A 175 1.85 -9.94 -11.72
C VAL A 175 2.83 -10.96 -12.31
N ASP A 176 2.46 -11.65 -13.39
CA ASP A 176 3.34 -12.60 -14.10
C ASP A 176 4.58 -11.93 -14.70
N ILE A 177 4.46 -10.68 -15.16
CA ILE A 177 5.60 -9.88 -15.62
C ILE A 177 6.49 -9.49 -14.43
N LEU A 178 5.90 -8.97 -13.34
CA LEU A 178 6.63 -8.55 -12.15
C LEU A 178 7.41 -9.71 -11.50
N LEU A 179 6.80 -10.89 -11.42
CA LEU A 179 7.41 -12.10 -10.85
C LEU A 179 8.22 -12.91 -11.87
N ASN A 180 8.37 -12.40 -13.09
CA ASN A 180 9.17 -12.99 -14.17
C ASN A 180 8.84 -14.47 -14.44
N LYS A 181 7.55 -14.80 -14.49
CA LYS A 181 7.07 -16.19 -14.61
C LYS A 181 7.58 -16.91 -15.84
N LYS A 182 7.86 -16.18 -16.93
CA LYS A 182 8.43 -16.74 -18.17
C LYS A 182 9.80 -17.42 -17.97
N LYS A 183 10.58 -17.02 -16.95
CA LYS A 183 11.88 -17.64 -16.63
C LYS A 183 11.79 -18.78 -15.62
N GLY A 184 10.56 -19.20 -15.25
CA GLY A 184 10.23 -20.54 -14.73
C GLY A 184 10.57 -20.84 -13.28
N LYS A 185 11.65 -20.30 -12.70
CA LYS A 185 12.13 -20.76 -11.38
C LYS A 185 11.56 -20.03 -10.16
N ASN A 186 11.01 -18.84 -10.35
CA ASN A 186 10.64 -17.95 -9.23
C ASN A 186 9.14 -17.66 -9.11
N ALA A 187 8.28 -18.30 -9.92
CA ALA A 187 6.84 -18.02 -9.90
C ALA A 187 6.10 -18.90 -8.89
N ASN A 188 6.44 -18.78 -7.61
CA ASN A 188 5.79 -19.50 -6.50
C ASN A 188 5.12 -18.56 -5.50
N ASN A 189 4.28 -19.15 -4.66
CA ASN A 189 3.53 -18.46 -3.61
C ASN A 189 4.44 -17.71 -2.62
N LEU A 190 5.58 -18.30 -2.25
CA LEU A 190 6.57 -17.66 -1.39
C LEU A 190 7.10 -16.35 -1.98
N ASN A 191 7.48 -16.36 -3.26
CA ASN A 191 7.96 -15.14 -3.92
C ASN A 191 6.83 -14.12 -4.05
N LEU A 192 5.60 -14.54 -4.38
CA LEU A 192 4.45 -13.65 -4.36
C LEU A 192 4.31 -12.94 -3.00
N ILE A 193 4.41 -13.69 -1.88
CA ILE A 193 4.41 -13.12 -0.52
C ILE A 193 5.59 -12.16 -0.31
N LYS A 194 6.83 -12.54 -0.70
CA LYS A 194 8.01 -11.68 -0.54
C LYS A 194 7.84 -10.32 -1.24
N TYR A 195 7.32 -10.30 -2.46
CA TYR A 195 7.02 -9.04 -3.16
C TYR A 195 5.89 -8.26 -2.49
N THR A 196 4.83 -8.93 -2.02
CA THR A 196 3.77 -8.29 -1.23
C THR A 196 4.32 -7.64 0.03
N VAL A 197 5.24 -8.29 0.75
CA VAL A 197 5.93 -7.73 1.94
C VAL A 197 6.69 -6.47 1.59
N CYS A 198 7.41 -6.42 0.47
CA CYS A 198 8.12 -5.22 0.04
C CYS A 198 7.16 -4.04 -0.14
N ILE A 199 6.01 -4.27 -0.78
CA ILE A 199 5.00 -3.23 -1.01
C ILE A 199 4.34 -2.80 0.31
N LEU A 200 3.96 -3.76 1.15
CA LEU A 200 3.41 -3.52 2.49
C LEU A 200 4.40 -2.79 3.39
N ALA A 201 5.70 -3.06 3.31
CA ALA A 201 6.71 -2.37 4.11
C ALA A 201 6.81 -0.90 3.73
N VAL A 202 6.78 -0.58 2.42
CA VAL A 202 6.75 0.80 1.94
C VAL A 202 5.46 1.49 2.35
N LEU A 203 4.31 0.83 2.17
CA LEU A 203 3.01 1.39 2.53
C LEU A 203 2.87 1.61 4.04
N ASP A 204 3.27 0.65 4.87
CA ASP A 204 3.26 0.76 6.32
C ASP A 204 4.15 1.90 6.79
N TRP A 205 5.38 2.01 6.26
CA TRP A 205 6.23 3.15 6.55
C TRP A 205 5.57 4.47 6.11
N TRP A 206 4.92 4.50 4.95
CA TRP A 206 4.22 5.69 4.46
C TRP A 206 3.07 6.13 5.38
N VAL A 207 2.22 5.19 5.84
CA VAL A 207 0.99 5.51 6.59
C VAL A 207 1.16 5.54 8.11
N ASN A 208 1.99 4.64 8.68
CA ASN A 208 2.14 4.44 10.13
C ASN A 208 3.39 5.12 10.71
N ASN A 209 4.32 5.63 9.89
CA ASN A 209 5.48 6.36 10.42
C ASN A 209 5.23 7.88 10.43
N LYS A 210 5.42 8.51 11.59
CA LYS A 210 5.32 9.97 11.77
C LYS A 210 6.36 10.74 10.93
N GLU A 211 7.51 10.14 10.67
CA GLU A 211 8.61 10.72 9.89
C GLU A 211 8.46 10.45 8.39
N SER A 212 7.40 9.79 7.94
CA SER A 212 7.20 9.55 6.52
C SER A 212 6.98 10.87 5.77
N PRO A 213 7.37 10.97 4.48
CA PRO A 213 7.09 12.14 3.66
C PRO A 213 5.60 12.51 3.59
N ALA A 214 4.70 11.56 3.88
CA ALA A 214 3.26 11.84 3.96
C ALA A 214 2.89 12.75 5.13
N ASN A 215 3.72 12.79 6.18
CA ASN A 215 3.44 13.41 7.46
C ASN A 215 4.47 14.49 7.86
N LYS A 216 5.61 14.58 7.16
CA LYS A 216 6.71 15.53 7.45
C LYS A 216 6.29 17.00 7.37
N GLU A 217 5.49 17.34 6.38
CA GLU A 217 5.04 18.71 6.15
C GLU A 217 3.57 18.85 6.52
N THR A 218 3.22 20.02 7.06
CA THR A 218 1.83 20.38 7.31
C THR A 218 1.09 20.46 5.98
N ALA A 219 0.10 19.60 5.79
CA ALA A 219 -0.67 19.54 4.57
C ALA A 219 -1.46 20.83 4.37
N LYS A 220 -1.26 21.46 3.20
CA LYS A 220 -1.89 22.74 2.82
C LYS A 220 -2.97 22.55 1.76
N ILE A 221 -2.76 21.64 0.82
CA ILE A 221 -3.68 21.34 -0.28
C ILE A 221 -3.70 19.83 -0.57
N PRO A 222 -4.86 19.25 -0.93
CA PRO A 222 -5.01 17.82 -1.18
C PRO A 222 -4.75 17.43 -2.65
N TYR A 223 -4.44 18.40 -3.52
CA TYR A 223 -4.19 18.22 -4.95
C TYR A 223 -2.84 18.84 -5.37
N ARG A 224 -2.41 18.54 -6.60
CA ARG A 224 -1.13 19.01 -7.15
C ARG A 224 -1.30 20.38 -7.81
N LEU A 225 -0.29 21.22 -7.66
CA LEU A 225 -0.18 22.49 -8.39
C LEU A 225 0.90 22.40 -9.44
N SER A 226 0.70 23.14 -10.52
CA SER A 226 1.69 23.36 -11.56
C SER A 226 2.74 24.33 -11.02
N PRO A 227 4.03 24.05 -11.21
CA PRO A 227 5.10 24.93 -10.77
C PRO A 227 5.18 26.23 -11.58
N GLU A 228 4.57 26.29 -12.77
CA GLU A 228 4.68 27.43 -13.69
C GLU A 228 3.68 28.55 -13.35
N ASP A 229 2.44 28.17 -13.07
CA ASP A 229 1.30 29.08 -12.91
C ASP A 229 0.53 28.89 -11.60
N GLY A 230 0.89 27.88 -10.79
CA GLY A 230 0.23 27.60 -9.52
C GLY A 230 -1.19 27.05 -9.66
N THR A 231 -1.61 26.64 -10.86
CA THR A 231 -2.96 26.10 -11.10
C THR A 231 -3.04 24.60 -10.78
N PRO A 232 -4.24 24.07 -10.46
CA PRO A 232 -4.43 22.64 -10.30
C PRO A 232 -3.99 21.81 -11.52
N VAL A 233 -3.25 20.73 -11.29
CA VAL A 233 -2.83 19.80 -12.35
C VAL A 233 -3.77 18.60 -12.43
N PHE A 234 -4.39 18.42 -13.60
CA PHE A 234 -5.35 17.33 -13.86
C PHE A 234 -4.75 16.08 -14.52
N TYR A 235 -3.48 16.14 -14.91
CA TYR A 235 -2.78 15.04 -15.58
C TYR A 235 -1.49 14.66 -14.84
N VAL A 236 -0.94 13.51 -15.21
CA VAL A 236 0.39 13.09 -14.78
C VAL A 236 1.16 12.73 -16.02
N THR A 237 2.30 13.38 -16.24
CA THR A 237 3.19 13.02 -17.34
C THR A 237 3.70 11.61 -17.11
N GLU A 238 3.60 10.78 -18.15
CA GLU A 238 4.17 9.44 -18.12
C GLU A 238 5.69 9.53 -17.97
N ARG A 239 6.24 8.78 -17.00
CA ARG A 239 7.67 8.73 -16.77
C ARG A 239 8.31 7.66 -17.65
N THR A 240 9.17 8.06 -18.58
CA THR A 240 9.93 7.17 -19.46
C THR A 240 11.30 6.76 -18.87
N ASP A 241 11.69 7.33 -17.73
CA ASP A 241 13.01 7.18 -17.12
C ASP A 241 13.06 6.16 -15.97
N LEU A 242 11.93 5.50 -15.65
CA LEU A 242 11.78 4.64 -14.47
C LEU A 242 12.84 3.53 -14.41
N ASP A 243 13.12 2.86 -15.53
CA ASP A 243 14.12 1.79 -15.60
C ASP A 243 15.53 2.31 -15.30
N LYS A 244 15.88 3.50 -15.81
CA LYS A 244 17.18 4.13 -15.56
C LYS A 244 17.34 4.45 -14.08
N VAL A 245 16.32 5.07 -13.47
CA VAL A 245 16.33 5.43 -12.05
C VAL A 245 16.38 4.19 -11.15
N PHE A 246 15.64 3.13 -11.50
CA PHE A 246 15.69 1.87 -10.76
C PHE A 246 17.09 1.26 -10.79
N ILE A 247 17.69 1.12 -11.98
CA ILE A 247 19.04 0.56 -12.15
C ILE A 247 20.07 1.39 -11.37
N GLN A 248 20.00 2.72 -11.44
CA GLN A 248 20.89 3.61 -10.69
C GLN A 248 20.78 3.40 -9.17
N ASN A 249 19.56 3.32 -8.64
CA ASN A 249 19.34 3.10 -7.21
C ASN A 249 19.80 1.72 -6.74
N VAL A 250 19.59 0.66 -7.55
CA VAL A 250 20.10 -0.68 -7.24
C VAL A 250 21.62 -0.68 -7.20
N LYS A 251 22.28 -0.09 -8.19
CA LYS A 251 23.75 0.06 -8.21
C LYS A 251 24.25 0.82 -6.99
N ALA A 252 23.64 1.97 -6.67
CA ALA A 252 24.02 2.77 -5.51
C ALA A 252 23.86 1.99 -4.19
N LYS A 253 22.82 1.15 -4.07
CA LYS A 253 22.60 0.32 -2.88
C LYS A 253 23.65 -0.78 -2.75
N LEU A 254 24.03 -1.44 -3.86
CA LEU A 254 25.10 -2.44 -3.88
C LEU A 254 26.45 -1.82 -3.46
N LEU A 255 26.79 -0.67 -4.03
CA LEU A 255 28.02 0.06 -3.67
C LEU A 255 28.05 0.48 -2.20
N ARG A 256 26.92 0.93 -1.63
CA ARG A 256 26.82 1.25 -0.19
C ARG A 256 27.00 0.01 0.69
N LYS A 257 26.50 -1.14 0.25
CA LYS A 257 26.65 -2.40 0.98
C LYS A 257 28.10 -2.87 0.96
N GLU A 258 28.75 -2.85 -0.21
CA GLU A 258 30.18 -3.15 -0.35
C GLU A 258 31.06 -2.23 0.50
N ALA A 259 30.75 -0.94 0.56
CA ALA A 259 31.46 0.01 1.41
C ALA A 259 31.25 -0.27 2.92
N GLN A 260 30.05 -0.71 3.33
CA GLN A 260 29.77 -1.09 4.71
C GLN A 260 30.45 -2.40 5.12
N ASP A 261 30.56 -3.35 4.20
CA ASP A 261 31.23 -4.63 4.44
C ASP A 261 32.75 -4.43 4.55
N LYS A 262 33.35 -3.59 3.70
CA LYS A 262 34.77 -3.20 3.78
C LYS A 262 35.14 -2.36 5.02
N ALA A 263 34.19 -1.65 5.61
CA ALA A 263 34.42 -0.85 6.81
C ALA A 263 34.32 -1.69 8.12
N LYS A 264 33.92 -2.96 8.00
CA LYS A 264 33.82 -3.91 9.12
C LYS A 264 34.96 -4.94 9.16
N GLU A 265 35.79 -4.98 8.10
CA GLU A 265 37.08 -5.67 8.06
C GLU A 265 38.19 -4.76 8.59
#